data_AF-Q4RQG8-F1
#
_entry.id   AF-Q4RQG8-F1
#
_cell.length_a   1.000
_cell.length_b   1.000
_cell.length_c   1.000
_cell.angle_alpha   90.00
_cell.angle_beta   90.00
_cell.angle_gamma   90.00
#
_symmetry.space_group_name_H-M   'P 1'
#
loop_
_entity.id
_entity.type
_entity.pdbx_description
1 polymer ?
#
loop_
_entity_poly.entity_id
_entity_poly.type
_entity_poly.pdbx_seq_one_letter_code
_entity_poly.pdbx_strand_id
1 'polypeptide(L)'
;EKILTRSAEQRSDLISGVYEGGLKVWECTYDLLELIEKEGQTFTGKTVLDLGCGAGLLGILALKRGARQVYFQDYNSTVIEQLTVSNVILNLGAEEEEEDDEEDGDDDDEDEVSQHPLVAKCRFFSGDWSTFLDLLIKEDKLPKFDTILTSETIYNTAYYPVFHETLEKLLAPDGLVYLATKSHYFGVGGGLHLFETFVQQKGVFSLDPLWNGDKGLQRHVVVLRFKL
;
A
#
# COMPACT_ATOMS: atom_id res chain seq x y z
N GLU A 1 14.26 6.38 -16.28
CA GLU A 1 14.60 5.67 -17.54
C GLU A 1 15.68 4.60 -17.41
N LYS A 2 16.96 4.91 -17.14
CA LYS A 2 18.05 3.90 -17.15
C LYS A 2 17.83 2.67 -16.24
N ILE A 3 17.14 2.84 -15.11
CA ILE A 3 16.84 1.75 -14.16
C ILE A 3 15.74 0.82 -14.71
N LEU A 4 14.71 1.38 -15.37
CA LEU A 4 13.63 0.62 -16.02
C LEU A 4 14.15 -0.16 -17.24
N THR A 5 15.09 0.42 -17.99
CA THR A 5 15.77 -0.28 -19.07
C THR A 5 16.59 -1.45 -18.54
N ARG A 6 17.29 -1.26 -17.40
CA ARG A 6 18.13 -2.29 -16.78
C ARG A 6 17.31 -3.42 -16.12
N SER A 7 16.16 -3.12 -15.51
CA SER A 7 15.26 -4.16 -14.96
C SER A 7 14.64 -5.00 -16.08
N ALA A 8 14.23 -4.37 -17.19
CA ALA A 8 13.75 -5.05 -18.39
C ALA A 8 14.82 -5.97 -19.01
N GLU A 9 16.07 -5.52 -19.09
CA GLU A 9 17.21 -6.33 -19.56
C GLU A 9 17.52 -7.53 -18.63
N GLN A 10 17.36 -7.35 -17.32
CA GLN A 10 17.62 -8.39 -16.32
C GLN A 10 16.42 -9.32 -16.07
N ARG A 11 15.24 -9.06 -16.68
CA ARG A 11 13.97 -9.76 -16.43
C ARG A 11 13.65 -9.90 -14.93
N SER A 12 14.07 -8.93 -14.13
CA SER A 12 13.84 -8.90 -12.69
C SER A 12 12.98 -7.69 -12.37
N ASP A 13 11.82 -7.94 -11.78
CA ASP A 13 10.92 -6.88 -11.30
C ASP A 13 11.45 -6.21 -10.02
N LEU A 14 12.62 -6.63 -9.49
CA LEU A 14 13.21 -6.16 -8.24
C LEU A 14 14.74 -6.01 -8.36
N ILE A 15 15.27 -4.89 -7.87
CA ILE A 15 16.68 -4.62 -7.59
C ILE A 15 16.75 -3.95 -6.22
N SER A 16 17.05 -4.70 -5.16
CA SER A 16 16.94 -4.18 -3.79
C SER A 16 17.80 -2.93 -3.54
N GLY A 17 17.20 -1.91 -2.91
CA GLY A 17 17.78 -0.59 -2.64
C GLY A 17 17.93 0.31 -3.86
N VAL A 18 17.48 -0.12 -5.05
CA VAL A 18 17.60 0.65 -6.30
C VAL A 18 16.25 0.76 -7.03
N TYR A 19 15.51 -0.35 -7.10
CA TYR A 19 14.19 -0.45 -7.72
C TYR A 19 13.43 -1.60 -7.06
N GLU A 20 12.51 -1.28 -6.15
CA GLU A 20 11.75 -2.30 -5.42
C GLU A 20 10.49 -2.76 -6.16
N GLY A 21 10.46 -2.63 -7.49
CA GLY A 21 9.29 -2.94 -8.31
C GLY A 21 8.27 -1.80 -8.36
N GLY A 22 6.98 -2.14 -8.37
CA GLY A 22 5.87 -1.18 -8.26
C GLY A 22 5.02 -1.02 -9.52
N LEU A 23 5.56 -1.28 -10.71
CA LEU A 23 4.79 -1.26 -11.97
C LEU A 23 3.91 -2.50 -12.18
N LYS A 24 4.21 -3.58 -11.46
CA LYS A 24 3.45 -4.83 -11.49
C LYS A 24 2.56 -4.90 -10.27
N VAL A 25 1.31 -5.30 -10.47
CA VAL A 25 0.42 -5.67 -9.37
C VAL A 25 0.77 -7.10 -8.93
N TRP A 26 1.13 -7.23 -7.66
CA TRP A 26 1.51 -8.50 -7.06
C TRP A 26 0.28 -9.32 -6.64
N GLU A 27 0.40 -10.66 -6.65
CA GLU A 27 -0.73 -11.58 -6.41
C GLU A 27 -1.38 -11.35 -5.03
N CYS A 28 -0.57 -11.07 -4.00
CA CYS A 28 -1.08 -10.81 -2.66
C CYS A 28 -1.94 -9.53 -2.56
N THR A 29 -1.82 -8.60 -3.51
CA THR A 29 -2.70 -7.42 -3.55
C THR A 29 -4.13 -7.83 -3.85
N TYR A 30 -4.33 -8.76 -4.79
CA TYR A 30 -5.66 -9.30 -5.09
C TYR A 30 -6.22 -10.10 -3.92
N ASP A 31 -5.40 -10.92 -3.24
CA ASP A 31 -5.86 -11.68 -2.08
C ASP A 31 -6.41 -10.74 -0.98
N LEU A 32 -5.74 -9.61 -0.73
CA LEU A 32 -6.19 -8.64 0.26
C LEU A 32 -7.44 -7.87 -0.17
N LEU A 33 -7.52 -7.46 -1.44
CA LEU A 33 -8.71 -6.83 -2.00
C LEU A 33 -9.93 -7.76 -1.87
N GLU A 34 -9.80 -9.01 -2.28
CA GLU A 34 -10.86 -10.03 -2.18
C GLU A 34 -11.28 -10.28 -0.73
N LEU A 35 -10.33 -10.32 0.20
CA LEU A 35 -10.64 -10.49 1.62
C LEU A 35 -11.43 -9.29 2.17
N ILE A 36 -10.96 -8.07 1.93
CA ILE A 36 -11.63 -6.83 2.37
C ILE A 36 -13.05 -6.76 1.81
N GLU A 37 -13.23 -7.10 0.53
CA GLU A 37 -14.53 -7.15 -0.14
C GLU A 37 -15.45 -8.18 0.52
N LYS A 38 -14.95 -9.41 0.70
CA LYS A 38 -15.71 -10.52 1.29
C LYS A 38 -16.14 -10.24 2.73
N GLU A 39 -15.29 -9.59 3.52
CA GLU A 39 -15.60 -9.23 4.91
C GLU A 39 -16.49 -7.98 5.03
N GLY A 40 -16.73 -7.26 3.93
CA GLY A 40 -17.51 -6.03 3.94
C GLY A 40 -16.87 -4.93 4.78
N GLN A 41 -15.53 -4.94 4.89
CA GLN A 41 -14.79 -4.00 5.72
C GLN A 41 -14.95 -2.57 5.18
N THR A 42 -15.26 -1.64 6.07
CA THR A 42 -15.42 -0.21 5.74
C THR A 42 -14.28 0.64 6.27
N PHE A 43 -14.05 1.76 5.60
CA PHE A 43 -13.04 2.75 5.97
C PHE A 43 -13.64 4.11 6.30
N THR A 44 -14.97 4.19 6.47
CA THR A 44 -15.69 5.43 6.77
C THR A 44 -15.03 6.24 7.88
N GLY A 45 -14.55 7.45 7.55
CA GLY A 45 -13.95 8.38 8.50
C GLY A 45 -12.49 8.09 8.88
N LYS A 46 -11.93 6.96 8.46
CA LYS A 46 -10.57 6.52 8.82
C LYS A 46 -9.48 7.26 8.05
N THR A 47 -8.30 7.39 8.67
CA THR A 47 -7.04 7.73 8.01
C THR A 47 -6.33 6.43 7.65
N VAL A 48 -6.07 6.22 6.35
CA VAL A 48 -5.49 4.97 5.84
C VAL A 48 -4.13 5.24 5.21
N LEU A 49 -3.19 4.32 5.40
CA LEU A 49 -1.90 4.32 4.72
C LEU A 49 -1.79 3.06 3.84
N ASP A 50 -1.55 3.23 2.55
CA ASP A 50 -1.14 2.17 1.63
C ASP A 50 0.41 2.21 1.52
N LEU A 51 1.07 1.31 2.26
CA LEU A 51 2.52 1.29 2.46
C LEU A 51 3.18 0.29 1.50
N GLY A 52 4.03 0.78 0.60
CA GLY A 52 4.50 0.01 -0.55
C GLY A 52 3.40 -0.16 -1.58
N CYS A 53 2.76 0.94 -1.98
CA CYS A 53 1.47 0.92 -2.66
C CYS A 53 1.51 0.43 -4.12
N GLY A 54 2.64 0.55 -4.82
CA GLY A 54 2.73 0.18 -6.24
C GLY A 54 1.67 0.88 -7.08
N ALA A 55 0.69 0.12 -7.59
CA ALA A 55 -0.43 0.66 -8.36
C ALA A 55 -1.49 1.42 -7.52
N GLY A 56 -1.41 1.38 -6.18
CA GLY A 56 -2.32 2.10 -5.28
C GLY A 56 -3.69 1.44 -5.06
N LEU A 57 -3.90 0.20 -5.48
CA LEU A 57 -5.23 -0.42 -5.49
C LEU A 57 -5.85 -0.55 -4.09
N LEU A 58 -5.04 -0.80 -3.05
CA LEU A 58 -5.53 -0.94 -1.68
C LEU A 58 -6.01 0.41 -1.13
N GLY A 59 -5.22 1.47 -1.35
CA GLY A 59 -5.60 2.83 -1.00
C GLY A 59 -6.80 3.36 -1.79
N ILE A 60 -6.91 3.01 -3.08
CA ILE A 60 -8.08 3.35 -3.91
C ILE A 60 -9.34 2.66 -3.38
N LEU A 61 -9.27 1.37 -3.05
CA LEU A 61 -10.39 0.67 -2.40
C LEU A 61 -10.78 1.36 -1.09
N ALA A 62 -9.81 1.77 -0.27
CA ALA A 62 -10.09 2.49 0.96
C ALA A 62 -10.80 3.83 0.73
N LEU A 63 -10.40 4.59 -0.30
CA LEU A 63 -11.09 5.83 -0.71
C LEU A 63 -12.55 5.56 -1.09
N LYS A 64 -12.79 4.60 -1.99
CA LYS A 64 -14.14 4.19 -2.43
C LYS A 64 -15.01 3.69 -1.28
N ARG A 65 -14.38 3.15 -0.23
CA ARG A 65 -15.04 2.66 0.99
C ARG A 65 -15.09 3.70 2.12
N GLY A 66 -14.98 4.99 1.77
CA GLY A 66 -15.29 6.11 2.67
C GLY A 66 -14.13 6.60 3.54
N ALA A 67 -12.89 6.22 3.23
CA ALA A 67 -11.73 6.77 3.93
C ALA A 67 -11.76 8.31 3.91
N ARG A 68 -11.49 8.92 5.07
CA ARG A 68 -11.42 10.38 5.20
C ARG A 68 -10.17 10.92 4.52
N GLN A 69 -9.06 10.18 4.63
CA GLN A 69 -7.78 10.54 4.06
C GLN A 69 -6.97 9.27 3.79
N VAL A 70 -6.28 9.23 2.65
CA VAL A 70 -5.43 8.11 2.26
C VAL A 70 -4.03 8.60 1.89
N TYR A 71 -3.03 7.97 2.49
CA TYR A 71 -1.63 8.21 2.20
C TYR A 71 -1.13 7.07 1.34
N PHE A 72 -0.48 7.39 0.23
CA PHE A 72 0.14 6.43 -0.68
C PHE A 72 1.64 6.59 -0.58
N GLN A 73 2.35 5.50 -0.27
CA GLN A 73 3.80 5.49 -0.19
C GLN A 73 4.39 4.37 -1.03
N ASP A 74 5.33 4.70 -1.92
CA ASP A 74 6.16 3.73 -2.64
C ASP A 74 7.64 4.11 -2.52
N TYR A 75 8.54 3.16 -2.75
CA TYR A 75 9.97 3.46 -2.81
C TYR A 75 10.30 4.39 -3.99
N ASN A 76 9.67 4.17 -5.14
CA ASN A 76 10.05 4.79 -6.40
C ASN A 76 9.19 6.01 -6.72
N SER A 77 9.79 7.18 -6.90
CA SER A 77 9.06 8.41 -7.28
C SER A 77 8.31 8.24 -8.61
N THR A 78 8.92 7.58 -9.59
CA THR A 78 8.27 7.27 -10.88
C THR A 78 7.01 6.44 -10.72
N VAL A 79 6.96 5.50 -9.76
CA VAL A 79 5.77 4.67 -9.52
C VAL A 79 4.65 5.52 -8.92
N ILE A 80 4.98 6.44 -8.01
CA ILE A 80 4.02 7.41 -7.50
C ILE A 80 3.50 8.31 -8.63
N GLU A 81 4.40 9.01 -9.32
CA GLU A 81 4.09 10.08 -10.27
C GLU A 81 3.39 9.57 -11.54
N GLN A 82 3.81 8.41 -12.07
CA GLN A 82 3.36 7.93 -13.39
C GLN A 82 2.34 6.80 -13.32
N LEU A 83 2.13 6.19 -12.15
CA LEU A 83 1.19 5.06 -12.00
C LEU A 83 0.19 5.30 -10.88
N THR A 84 0.66 5.53 -9.65
CA THR A 84 -0.23 5.63 -8.48
C THR A 84 -1.19 6.80 -8.60
N VAL A 85 -0.67 7.99 -8.91
CA VAL A 85 -1.47 9.22 -9.06
C VAL A 85 -2.51 9.05 -10.18
N SER A 86 -2.08 8.56 -11.36
CA SER A 86 -2.97 8.32 -12.50
C SER A 86 -4.07 7.30 -12.18
N ASN A 87 -3.73 6.19 -11.52
CA ASN A 87 -4.72 5.19 -11.12
C ASN A 87 -5.73 5.75 -10.13
N VAL A 88 -5.28 6.57 -9.17
CA VAL A 88 -6.18 7.26 -8.23
C VAL A 88 -7.13 8.14 -9.03
N ILE A 89 -6.63 9.02 -9.89
CA ILE A 89 -7.45 9.92 -10.71
C ILE A 89 -8.51 9.16 -11.51
N LEU A 90 -8.10 8.14 -12.29
CA LEU A 90 -8.99 7.37 -13.16
C LEU A 90 -10.10 6.67 -12.37
N ASN A 91 -9.81 6.20 -11.16
CA ASN A 91 -10.79 5.50 -10.33
C ASN A 91 -11.71 6.44 -9.54
N LEU A 92 -11.43 7.73 -9.53
CA LEU A 92 -12.26 8.74 -8.89
C LEU A 92 -13.19 9.45 -9.89
N GLY A 93 -12.76 9.66 -11.14
CA GLY A 93 -13.62 10.24 -12.19
C GLY A 93 -14.68 9.29 -12.74
N ALA A 94 -14.41 7.98 -12.77
CA ALA A 94 -15.32 6.98 -13.35
C ALA A 94 -16.63 6.73 -12.56
N GLU A 95 -16.82 7.33 -11.37
CA GLU A 95 -18.07 7.17 -10.60
C GLU A 95 -19.07 8.33 -10.83
N GLU A 96 -18.66 9.44 -11.46
CA GLU A 96 -19.58 10.54 -11.83
C GLU A 96 -20.29 10.27 -13.16
N GLU A 97 -19.72 9.43 -14.05
CA GLU A 97 -20.32 9.10 -15.36
C GLU A 97 -21.50 8.09 -15.28
N GLU A 98 -21.70 7.38 -14.16
CA GLU A 98 -22.82 6.43 -14.02
C GLU A 98 -24.13 7.08 -13.51
N GLU A 99 -24.14 8.37 -13.14
CA GLU A 99 -25.36 9.08 -12.72
C GLU A 99 -25.93 10.05 -13.77
N ASP A 100 -25.22 10.37 -14.85
CA ASP A 100 -25.70 11.26 -15.92
C ASP A 100 -25.60 10.60 -17.32
N ASP A 101 -26.55 9.71 -17.62
CA ASP A 101 -26.94 9.46 -19.02
C ASP A 101 -27.65 10.74 -19.53
N GLU A 102 -26.90 11.73 -20.04
CA GLU A 102 -27.33 12.60 -21.16
C GLU A 102 -26.21 13.56 -21.66
N GLU A 103 -25.92 13.39 -22.96
CA GLU A 103 -25.37 14.34 -23.94
C GLU A 103 -23.88 14.33 -24.33
N ASP A 104 -23.71 14.26 -25.66
CA ASP A 104 -22.49 14.30 -26.45
C ASP A 104 -21.62 15.54 -26.16
N GLY A 105 -20.34 15.31 -25.88
CA GLY A 105 -19.32 16.36 -25.85
C GLY A 105 -17.92 15.78 -26.00
N ASP A 106 -17.38 15.84 -27.23
CA ASP A 106 -15.93 15.82 -27.46
C ASP A 106 -15.35 17.07 -26.79
N ASP A 107 -14.66 16.95 -25.66
CA ASP A 107 -13.72 17.97 -25.19
C ASP A 107 -12.55 17.33 -24.41
N ASP A 108 -11.36 17.45 -25.00
CA ASP A 108 -10.06 17.14 -24.40
C ASP A 108 -9.76 18.16 -23.28
N ASP A 109 -10.15 17.89 -22.03
CA ASP A 109 -9.78 18.72 -20.87
C ASP A 109 -8.91 17.95 -19.87
N GLU A 110 -7.58 17.98 -20.07
CA GLU A 110 -6.57 17.40 -19.16
C GLU A 110 -6.51 18.11 -17.78
N ASP A 111 -7.22 19.24 -17.60
CA ASP A 111 -7.10 20.12 -16.42
C ASP A 111 -8.14 19.87 -15.30
N GLU A 112 -9.27 19.20 -15.54
CA GLU A 112 -10.32 18.98 -14.52
C GLU A 112 -9.94 17.98 -13.41
N VAL A 113 -9.07 17.03 -13.77
CA VAL A 113 -8.52 15.99 -12.90
C VAL A 113 -7.93 16.53 -11.58
N SER A 114 -7.36 17.73 -11.64
CA SER A 114 -6.66 18.36 -10.51
C SER A 114 -7.60 18.95 -9.44
N GLN A 115 -8.91 19.03 -9.70
CA GLN A 115 -9.90 19.60 -8.77
C GLN A 115 -10.81 18.57 -8.11
N HIS A 116 -10.66 17.27 -8.41
CA HIS A 116 -11.58 16.25 -7.90
C HIS A 116 -11.53 16.17 -6.35
N PRO A 117 -12.67 16.29 -5.64
CA PRO A 117 -12.71 16.35 -4.17
C PRO A 117 -12.07 15.16 -3.45
N LEU A 118 -12.00 14.01 -4.12
CA LEU A 118 -11.32 12.82 -3.58
C LEU A 118 -9.79 12.87 -3.74
N VAL A 119 -9.24 13.57 -4.73
CA VAL A 119 -7.78 13.81 -4.83
C VAL A 119 -7.30 14.67 -3.66
N ALA A 120 -8.13 15.61 -3.19
CA ALA A 120 -7.84 16.40 -1.99
C ALA A 120 -7.73 15.57 -0.69
N LYS A 121 -8.25 14.32 -0.69
CA LYS A 121 -8.10 13.36 0.42
C LYS A 121 -6.82 12.52 0.31
N CYS A 122 -6.06 12.65 -0.77
CA CYS A 122 -4.88 11.84 -1.04
C CYS A 122 -3.60 12.60 -0.69
N ARG A 123 -2.60 11.88 -0.17
CA ARG A 123 -1.23 12.38 -0.05
C ARG A 123 -0.26 11.33 -0.59
N PHE A 124 0.71 11.76 -1.39
CA PHE A 124 1.60 10.88 -2.12
C PHE A 124 3.05 11.08 -1.65
N PHE A 125 3.75 9.98 -1.40
CA PHE A 125 5.11 9.99 -0.90
C PHE A 125 5.97 8.97 -1.63
N SER A 126 7.19 9.37 -1.98
CA SER A 126 8.18 8.46 -2.53
C SER A 126 9.46 8.45 -1.70
N GLY A 127 10.11 7.30 -1.62
CA GLY A 127 11.39 7.12 -0.94
C GLY A 127 11.38 5.91 -0.01
N ASP A 128 12.53 5.63 0.60
CA ASP A 128 12.62 4.57 1.60
C ASP A 128 11.80 4.89 2.85
N TRP A 129 11.45 3.85 3.62
CA TRP A 129 10.61 3.99 4.80
C TRP A 129 11.22 4.87 5.90
N SER A 130 12.55 4.94 6.03
CA SER A 130 13.19 5.84 7.00
C SER A 130 12.96 7.29 6.62
N THR A 131 13.24 7.64 5.35
CA THR A 131 13.03 8.99 4.83
C THR A 131 11.55 9.38 4.89
N PHE A 132 10.64 8.47 4.54
CA PHE A 132 9.19 8.68 4.67
C PHE A 132 8.79 8.97 6.11
N LEU A 133 9.26 8.16 7.07
CA LEU A 133 8.98 8.36 8.49
C LEU A 133 9.54 9.70 9.00
N ASP A 134 10.77 10.05 8.62
CA ASP A 134 11.41 11.32 8.98
C ASP A 134 10.65 12.54 8.45
N LEU A 135 10.06 12.44 7.25
CA LEU A 135 9.21 13.49 6.70
C LEU A 135 7.95 13.68 7.55
N LEU A 136 7.29 12.59 7.93
CA LEU A 136 6.06 12.65 8.74
C LEU A 136 6.33 13.11 10.19
N ILE A 137 7.49 12.78 10.77
CA ILE A 137 7.90 13.26 12.10
C ILE A 137 8.09 14.77 12.14
N LYS A 138 8.48 15.38 11.01
CA LYS A 138 8.69 16.83 10.89
C LYS A 138 7.41 17.63 10.69
N GLU A 139 6.26 16.97 10.47
CA GLU A 139 4.97 17.65 10.44
C GLU A 139 4.59 18.14 11.84
N ASP A 140 3.81 19.23 11.94
CA ASP A 140 3.36 19.81 13.21
C ASP A 140 2.70 18.78 14.14
N LYS A 141 2.05 17.79 13.54
CA LYS A 141 1.49 16.63 14.22
C LYS A 141 1.77 15.38 13.41
N LEU A 142 2.51 14.44 14.01
CA LEU A 142 2.73 13.11 13.44
C LEU A 142 1.37 12.45 13.15
N PRO A 143 1.07 12.09 11.89
CA PRO A 143 -0.17 11.39 11.58
C PRO A 143 -0.21 10.02 12.24
N LYS A 144 -1.42 9.61 12.61
CA LYS A 144 -1.72 8.27 13.13
C LYS A 144 -2.78 7.63 12.24
N PHE A 145 -2.50 6.41 11.80
CA PHE A 145 -3.37 5.68 10.88
C PHE A 145 -4.23 4.68 11.63
N ASP A 146 -5.54 4.74 11.37
CA ASP A 146 -6.50 3.75 11.86
C ASP A 146 -6.31 2.42 11.12
N THR A 147 -5.82 2.47 9.88
CA THR A 147 -5.49 1.28 9.12
C THR A 147 -4.24 1.49 8.26
N ILE A 148 -3.31 0.54 8.30
CA ILE A 148 -2.19 0.44 7.37
C ILE A 148 -2.44 -0.79 6.51
N LEU A 149 -2.48 -0.61 5.19
CA LEU A 149 -2.61 -1.66 4.19
C LEU A 149 -1.25 -1.85 3.53
N THR A 150 -0.83 -3.09 3.34
CA THR A 150 0.46 -3.38 2.71
C THR A 150 0.49 -4.79 2.12
N SER A 151 1.12 -4.92 0.96
CA SER A 151 1.17 -6.16 0.19
C SER A 151 2.58 -6.44 -0.29
N GLU A 152 3.07 -7.65 -0.02
CA GLU A 152 4.40 -8.13 -0.40
C GLU A 152 5.54 -7.18 0.01
N THR A 153 5.53 -6.69 1.25
CA THR A 153 6.56 -5.76 1.78
C THR A 153 7.58 -6.40 2.71
N ILE A 154 7.42 -7.69 3.03
CA ILE A 154 8.33 -8.43 3.93
C ILE A 154 9.24 -9.44 3.20
N TYR A 155 9.54 -9.19 1.92
CA TYR A 155 10.38 -10.11 1.14
C TYR A 155 11.87 -10.03 1.47
N ASN A 156 12.34 -8.93 2.07
CA ASN A 156 13.75 -8.73 2.43
C ASN A 156 13.89 -8.46 3.93
N THR A 157 14.57 -9.37 4.63
CA THR A 157 14.75 -9.32 6.09
C THR A 157 15.58 -8.13 6.55
N ALA A 158 16.42 -7.56 5.68
CA ALA A 158 17.21 -6.37 5.99
C ALA A 158 16.33 -5.15 6.31
N TYR A 159 15.11 -5.09 5.77
CA TYR A 159 14.19 -3.99 5.98
C TYR A 159 13.19 -4.20 7.12
N TYR A 160 13.17 -5.38 7.76
CA TYR A 160 12.25 -5.64 8.87
C TYR A 160 12.35 -4.60 10.01
N PRO A 161 13.55 -4.14 10.43
CA PRO A 161 13.65 -3.14 11.48
C PRO A 161 12.99 -1.81 11.15
N VAL A 162 13.28 -1.26 9.97
CA VAL A 162 12.70 0.03 9.53
C VAL A 162 11.20 -0.10 9.23
N PHE A 163 10.77 -1.22 8.64
CA PHE A 163 9.36 -1.50 8.42
C PHE A 163 8.58 -1.53 9.74
N HIS A 164 9.07 -2.31 10.71
CA HIS A 164 8.45 -2.40 12.03
C HIS A 164 8.43 -1.06 12.76
N GLU A 165 9.52 -0.30 12.74
CA GLU A 165 9.56 1.04 13.33
C GLU A 165 8.53 1.98 12.67
N THR A 166 8.41 1.93 11.35
CA THR A 166 7.41 2.71 10.61
C THR A 166 6.00 2.36 11.06
N LEU A 167 5.66 1.06 11.18
CA LEU A 167 4.36 0.63 11.70
C LEU A 167 4.14 1.12 13.13
N GLU A 168 5.13 0.96 14.02
CA GLU A 168 5.04 1.38 15.43
C GLU A 168 4.82 2.89 15.60
N LYS A 169 5.54 3.69 14.82
CA LYS A 169 5.44 5.15 14.89
C LYS A 169 4.16 5.67 14.26
N LEU A 170 3.64 5.03 13.23
CA LEU A 170 2.52 5.57 12.43
C LEU A 170 1.16 4.95 12.77
N LEU A 171 1.10 3.74 13.34
CA LEU A 171 -0.18 3.13 13.71
C LEU A 171 -0.83 3.85 14.90
N ALA A 172 -2.14 4.05 14.82
CA ALA A 172 -2.96 4.49 15.95
C ALA A 172 -3.02 3.41 17.05
N PRO A 173 -3.29 3.75 18.32
CA PRO A 173 -3.34 2.75 19.41
C PRO A 173 -4.28 1.56 19.16
N ASP A 174 -5.46 1.83 18.58
CA ASP A 174 -6.45 0.81 18.21
C ASP A 174 -6.41 0.48 16.71
N GLY A 175 -5.37 0.92 16.00
CA GLY A 175 -5.21 0.73 14.57
C GLY A 175 -4.86 -0.71 14.20
N LEU A 176 -5.12 -1.07 12.95
CA LEU A 176 -4.80 -2.38 12.39
C LEU A 176 -3.85 -2.26 11.20
N VAL A 177 -2.91 -3.18 11.09
CA VAL A 177 -2.10 -3.37 9.87
C VAL A 177 -2.57 -4.63 9.17
N TYR A 178 -3.06 -4.52 7.95
CA TYR A 178 -3.34 -5.67 7.10
C TYR A 178 -2.15 -5.91 6.18
N LEU A 179 -1.49 -7.05 6.36
CA LEU A 179 -0.32 -7.46 5.59
C LEU A 179 -0.68 -8.70 4.77
N ALA A 180 -0.61 -8.58 3.45
CA ALA A 180 -0.68 -9.71 2.54
C ALA A 180 0.73 -10.10 2.08
N THR A 181 1.08 -11.38 2.15
CA THR A 181 2.46 -11.85 1.94
C THR A 181 2.52 -13.31 1.50
N LYS A 182 3.58 -13.69 0.78
CA LYS A 182 3.96 -15.08 0.58
C LYS A 182 4.55 -15.68 1.86
N SER A 183 4.46 -17.00 2.01
CA SER A 183 5.13 -17.70 3.12
C SER A 183 6.65 -17.57 3.03
N HIS A 184 7.20 -17.56 1.81
CA HIS A 184 8.63 -17.48 1.55
C HIS A 184 8.93 -16.81 0.19
N TYR A 185 9.95 -15.96 0.17
CA TYR A 185 10.46 -15.29 -1.02
C TYR A 185 11.84 -15.85 -1.39
N PHE A 186 11.88 -16.69 -2.43
CA PHE A 186 13.14 -17.27 -2.90
C PHE A 186 14.12 -16.19 -3.42
N GLY A 187 15.41 -16.33 -3.10
CA GLY A 187 16.47 -15.40 -3.50
C GLY A 187 16.74 -14.31 -2.47
N VAL A 188 15.72 -13.53 -2.11
CA VAL A 188 15.82 -12.42 -1.12
C VAL A 188 15.64 -12.89 0.33
N GLY A 189 15.00 -14.03 0.54
CA GLY A 189 15.05 -14.79 1.80
C GLY A 189 14.08 -14.36 2.90
N GLY A 190 13.22 -13.36 2.67
CA GLY A 190 12.14 -13.00 3.59
C GLY A 190 10.91 -13.89 3.47
N GLY A 191 9.88 -13.56 4.25
CA GLY A 191 8.64 -14.32 4.32
C GLY A 191 7.99 -14.30 5.70
N LEU A 192 6.75 -14.79 5.75
CA LEU A 192 5.88 -14.67 6.92
C LEU A 192 6.51 -15.23 8.20
N HIS A 193 7.06 -16.45 8.17
CA HIS A 193 7.59 -17.09 9.38
C HIS A 193 8.75 -16.30 10.01
N LEU A 194 9.66 -15.78 9.18
CA LEU A 194 10.78 -14.96 9.66
C LEU A 194 10.29 -13.62 10.21
N PHE A 195 9.31 -13.01 9.55
CA PHE A 195 8.73 -11.76 10.02
C PHE A 195 7.95 -11.94 11.33
N GLU A 196 7.19 -13.02 11.47
CA GLU A 196 6.50 -13.38 12.71
C GLU A 196 7.50 -13.55 13.86
N THR A 197 8.60 -14.28 13.62
CA THR A 197 9.67 -14.44 14.61
C THR A 197 10.25 -13.09 15.02
N PHE A 198 10.50 -12.20 14.06
CA PHE A 198 11.01 -10.86 14.31
C PHE A 198 10.02 -10.02 15.15
N VAL A 199 8.73 -10.03 14.81
CA VAL A 199 7.66 -9.32 15.54
C VAL A 199 7.53 -9.87 16.97
N GLN A 200 7.58 -11.20 17.15
CA GLN A 200 7.54 -11.83 18.46
C GLN A 200 8.73 -11.39 19.34
N GLN A 201 9.93 -11.30 18.78
CA GLN A 201 11.13 -10.83 19.48
C GLN A 201 11.06 -9.36 19.88
N LYS A 202 10.48 -8.50 19.03
CA LYS A 202 10.26 -7.09 19.34
C LYS A 202 9.22 -6.89 20.44
N GLY A 203 8.21 -7.77 20.48
CA GLY A 203 7.21 -7.77 21.56
C GLY A 203 6.23 -6.58 21.52
N VAL A 204 6.23 -5.77 20.46
CA VAL A 204 5.37 -4.59 20.31
C VAL A 204 4.00 -4.95 19.72
N PHE A 205 3.99 -5.79 18.68
CA PHE A 205 2.77 -6.19 17.99
C PHE A 205 2.42 -7.66 18.24
N SER A 206 1.12 -7.97 18.23
CA SER A 206 0.65 -9.31 17.90
C SER A 206 0.46 -9.43 16.38
N LEU A 207 0.53 -10.66 15.87
CA LEU A 207 0.30 -10.97 14.46
C LEU A 207 -0.63 -12.18 14.41
N ASP A 208 -1.83 -11.98 13.87
CA ASP A 208 -2.87 -13.02 13.79
C ASP A 208 -3.18 -13.34 12.32
N PRO A 209 -3.34 -14.61 11.94
CA PRO A 209 -3.74 -14.97 10.59
C PRO A 209 -5.21 -14.62 10.33
N LEU A 210 -5.49 -14.01 9.17
CA LEU A 210 -6.85 -13.76 8.67
C LEU A 210 -7.23 -14.71 7.53
N TRP A 211 -6.28 -14.99 6.63
CA TRP A 211 -6.51 -15.87 5.49
C TRP A 211 -5.23 -16.63 5.10
N ASN A 212 -5.41 -17.85 4.61
CA ASN A 212 -4.33 -18.69 4.10
C ASN A 212 -4.72 -19.22 2.71
N GLY A 213 -3.90 -18.92 1.72
CA GLY A 213 -4.02 -19.44 0.37
C GLY A 213 -3.52 -20.88 0.27
N ASP A 214 -4.31 -21.71 -0.40
CA ASP A 214 -4.10 -23.15 -0.54
C ASP A 214 -3.56 -23.58 -1.92
N LYS A 215 -3.43 -22.64 -2.87
CA LYS A 215 -2.99 -22.90 -4.25
C LYS A 215 -1.62 -22.30 -4.56
N GLY A 216 -0.74 -23.15 -5.08
CA GLY A 216 0.59 -22.73 -5.57
C GLY A 216 1.57 -22.42 -4.43
N LEU A 217 2.40 -21.39 -4.61
CA LEU A 217 3.20 -20.85 -3.51
C LEU A 217 2.24 -20.30 -2.46
N GLN A 218 2.38 -20.76 -1.21
CA GLN A 218 1.49 -20.38 -0.12
C GLN A 218 1.55 -18.85 0.13
N ARG A 219 0.37 -18.26 0.26
CA ARG A 219 0.15 -16.83 0.51
C ARG A 219 -0.75 -16.67 1.72
N HIS A 220 -0.65 -15.53 2.37
CA HIS A 220 -1.32 -15.27 3.63
C HIS A 220 -1.78 -13.83 3.68
N VAL A 221 -2.91 -13.60 4.35
CA VAL A 221 -3.25 -12.29 4.90
C VAL A 221 -3.21 -12.41 6.40
N VAL A 222 -2.47 -11.51 7.04
CA VAL A 222 -2.34 -11.44 8.50
C VAL A 222 -2.66 -10.03 8.96
N VAL A 223 -3.07 -9.91 10.22
CA VAL A 223 -3.33 -8.62 10.86
C VAL A 223 -2.36 -8.40 12.00
N LEU A 224 -1.74 -7.23 12.05
CA LEU A 224 -0.97 -6.77 13.19
C LEU A 224 -1.76 -5.73 13.99
N ARG A 225 -1.61 -5.76 15.30
CA ARG A 225 -2.13 -4.75 16.24
C ARG A 225 -1.20 -4.66 17.46
N PHE A 226 -1.22 -3.54 18.17
CA PHE A 226 -0.42 -3.42 19.39
C PHE A 226 -0.81 -4.49 20.40
N LYS A 227 0.18 -5.05 21.12
CA LYS A 227 -0.12 -5.93 22.25
C LYS A 227 -0.78 -5.11 23.36
N LEU A 228 -1.86 -5.66 23.91
CA LEU A 228 -2.52 -5.18 25.13
C LEU A 228 -1.70 -5.51 26.37
#